data_AF-C5D0D9-F1
#
_entry.id   AF-C5D0D9-F1
#
_cell.length_a   1.000
_cell.length_b   1.000
_cell.length_c   1.000
_cell.angle_alpha   90.00
_cell.angle_beta   90.00
_cell.angle_gamma   90.00
#
_symmetry.space_group_name_H-M   'P 1'
#
loop_
_entity.id
_entity.type
_entity.pdbx_description
1 polymer ?
#
loop_
_entity_poly.entity_id
_entity_poly.type
_entity_poly.pdbx_seq_one_letter_code
_entity_poly.pdbx_strand_id
1 'polypeptide(L)'
;MLPPPAADFRKRRVPQVGDAAAVAMEQIGLALRRLGLDRLARRNDLAGAYVVKATAEQIRELAATPGIQAIRLNRRHRNIRKSDTLAPEGLERKKA
;
A
#
# COMPACT_ATOMS: atom_id res chain seq x y z
N MET A 1 -45.17 20.78 20.49
CA MET A 1 -44.65 19.42 20.26
C MET A 1 -43.13 19.50 20.29
N LEU A 2 -42.48 18.86 21.28
CA LEU A 2 -41.02 18.74 21.37
C LEU A 2 -40.56 17.50 20.59
N PRO A 3 -39.44 17.53 19.85
CA PRO A 3 -38.86 16.32 19.27
C PRO A 3 -38.23 15.44 20.38
N PRO A 4 -38.27 14.10 20.27
CA PRO A 4 -37.62 13.22 21.23
C PRO A 4 -36.09 13.29 21.12
N PRO A 5 -35.35 13.17 22.23
CA PRO A 5 -33.89 13.17 22.20
C PRO A 5 -33.39 11.85 21.58
N ALA A 6 -32.75 11.97 20.41
CA ALA A 6 -31.99 10.90 19.79
C ALA A 6 -30.68 10.69 20.57
N ALA A 7 -30.61 9.65 21.41
CA ALA A 7 -29.34 9.23 22.00
C ALA A 7 -29.33 7.75 22.42
N ASP A 8 -29.82 6.86 21.56
CA ASP A 8 -29.29 5.50 21.53
C ASP A 8 -27.88 5.54 20.92
N PHE A 9 -26.92 6.06 21.70
CA PHE A 9 -25.51 5.76 21.50
C PHE A 9 -25.32 4.28 21.79
N ARG A 10 -25.67 3.44 20.81
CA ARG A 10 -25.15 2.08 20.70
C ARG A 10 -23.66 2.21 20.88
N LYS A 11 -23.17 1.78 22.04
CA LYS A 11 -21.77 1.51 22.33
C LYS A 11 -21.29 0.53 21.26
N ARG A 12 -20.91 1.07 20.10
CA ARG A 12 -20.16 0.38 19.08
C ARG A 12 -18.85 0.11 19.79
N ARG A 13 -18.70 -1.10 20.35
CA ARG A 13 -17.41 -1.60 20.77
C ARG A 13 -16.54 -1.47 19.54
N VAL A 14 -15.70 -0.45 19.53
CA VAL A 14 -14.60 -0.34 18.58
C VAL A 14 -13.79 -1.60 18.88
N PRO A 15 -13.70 -2.58 17.97
CA PRO A 15 -12.81 -3.71 18.21
C PRO A 15 -11.45 -3.10 18.50
N GLN A 16 -10.83 -3.53 19.60
CA GLN A 16 -9.52 -3.07 20.04
C GLN A 16 -8.58 -3.19 18.83
N VAL A 17 -8.31 -2.06 18.17
CA VAL A 17 -7.66 -2.03 16.85
C VAL A 17 -6.24 -2.61 16.96
N GLY A 18 -5.67 -2.63 18.17
CA GLY A 18 -4.36 -3.21 18.47
C GLY A 18 -4.23 -4.69 18.13
N ASP A 19 -5.22 -5.51 18.47
CA ASP A 19 -5.14 -6.97 18.26
C ASP A 19 -5.35 -7.36 16.79
N ALA A 20 -6.36 -6.76 16.16
CA ALA A 20 -6.65 -7.00 14.74
C ALA A 20 -5.51 -6.49 13.84
N ALA A 21 -4.87 -5.37 14.19
CA ALA A 21 -3.72 -4.85 13.46
C ALA A 21 -2.49 -5.75 13.62
N ALA A 22 -2.24 -6.29 14.82
CA ALA A 22 -1.14 -7.23 15.05
C ALA A 22 -1.30 -8.50 14.21
N VAL A 23 -2.51 -9.09 14.20
CA VAL A 23 -2.82 -10.28 13.38
C VAL A 23 -2.68 -9.97 11.89
N ALA A 24 -3.19 -8.83 11.43
CA ALA A 24 -3.03 -8.42 10.03
C ALA A 24 -1.56 -8.23 9.64
N MET A 25 -0.75 -7.62 10.51
CA MET A 25 0.68 -7.43 10.28
C MET A 25 1.46 -8.74 10.21
N GLU A 26 1.05 -9.74 10.99
CA GLU A 26 1.66 -11.08 10.95
C GLU A 26 1.31 -11.82 9.65
N GLN A 27 0.05 -11.73 9.22
CA GLN A 27 -0.40 -12.32 7.95
C GLN A 27 0.29 -11.68 6.73
N ILE A 28 0.47 -10.36 6.74
CA ILE A 28 1.23 -9.67 5.69
C ILE A 28 2.71 -10.12 5.72
N GLY A 29 3.30 -10.30 6.91
CA GLY A 29 4.65 -10.83 7.07
C GLY A 29 4.82 -12.24 6.50
N LEU A 30 3.84 -13.13 6.71
CA LEU A 30 3.82 -14.48 6.13
C LEU A 30 3.73 -14.46 4.61
N ALA A 31 2.88 -13.59 4.04
CA ALA A 31 2.78 -13.41 2.59
C ALA A 31 4.12 -12.94 1.99
N LEU A 32 4.78 -11.98 2.64
CA LEU A 32 6.10 -11.50 2.22
C LEU A 32 7.17 -12.59 2.29
N ARG A 33 7.15 -13.43 3.34
CA ARG A 33 8.08 -14.55 3.48
C ARG A 33 7.88 -15.61 2.40
N ARG A 34 6.63 -15.93 2.04
CA ARG A 34 6.31 -16.85 0.92
C ARG A 34 6.88 -16.36 -0.41
N LEU A 35 6.90 -15.05 -0.61
CA LEU A 35 7.43 -14.40 -1.81
C LEU A 35 8.94 -14.13 -1.76
N GLY A 36 9.63 -14.54 -0.68
CA GLY A 36 11.06 -14.28 -0.48
C GLY A 36 11.41 -12.80 -0.28
N LEU A 37 10.43 -11.97 0.10
CA LEU A 37 10.58 -10.53 0.29
C LEU A 37 10.94 -10.14 1.74
N ASP A 38 11.01 -11.10 2.67
CA ASP A 38 11.23 -10.84 4.10
C ASP A 38 12.52 -10.05 4.36
N ARG A 39 13.61 -10.39 3.66
CA ARG A 39 14.91 -9.74 3.82
C ARG A 39 14.94 -8.28 3.36
N LEU A 40 14.02 -7.91 2.47
CA LEU A 40 13.89 -6.56 1.92
C LEU A 40 12.71 -5.80 2.53
N ALA A 41 11.95 -6.44 3.43
CA ALA A 41 10.79 -5.88 4.06
C ALA A 41 11.16 -5.11 5.32
N ARG A 42 10.82 -3.82 5.33
CA ARG A 42 10.88 -2.99 6.53
C ARG A 42 9.49 -2.89 7.14
N ARG A 43 9.32 -3.44 8.34
CA ARG A 43 8.10 -3.37 9.14
C ARG A 43 7.93 -1.97 9.74
N ASN A 44 6.70 -1.44 9.69
CA ASN A 44 6.31 -0.20 10.33
C ASN A 44 4.98 -0.41 11.08
N ASP A 45 5.07 -0.73 12.36
CA ASP A 45 3.92 -0.98 13.23
C ASP A 45 3.06 0.26 13.47
N LEU A 46 3.66 1.45 13.52
CA LEU A 46 2.91 2.71 13.71
C LEU A 46 1.98 3.00 12.53
N ALA A 47 2.38 2.60 11.32
CA ALA A 47 1.58 2.76 10.11
C ALA A 47 0.79 1.49 9.73
N GLY A 48 0.95 0.39 10.47
CA GLY A 48 0.39 -0.91 10.11
C GLY A 48 0.79 -1.35 8.69
N ALA A 49 2.05 -1.14 8.31
CA ALA A 49 2.50 -1.33 6.93
C ALA A 49 3.90 -1.95 6.82
N TYR A 50 4.18 -2.53 5.66
CA TYR A 50 5.51 -2.96 5.24
C TYR A 50 6.00 -2.15 4.05
N VAL A 51 7.28 -1.81 4.04
CA VAL A 51 7.96 -1.18 2.91
C VAL A 51 8.93 -2.19 2.32
N VAL A 52 8.70 -2.58 1.08
CA VAL A 52 9.50 -3.61 0.37
C VAL A 52 9.94 -3.10 -0.98
N LYS A 53 11.06 -3.63 -1.47
CA LYS A 53 11.42 -3.56 -2.89
C LYS A 53 10.96 -4.86 -3.55
N ALA A 54 10.02 -4.76 -4.48
CA ALA A 54 9.42 -5.90 -5.16
C ALA A 54 9.37 -5.66 -6.68
N THR A 55 9.41 -6.74 -7.46
CA THR A 55 9.21 -6.72 -8.91
C THR A 55 7.73 -6.53 -9.26
N ALA A 56 7.42 -6.23 -10.52
CA ALA A 56 6.04 -6.08 -10.97
C ALA A 56 5.22 -7.37 -10.82
N GLU A 57 5.84 -8.54 -10.98
CA GLU A 57 5.19 -9.85 -10.76
C GLU A 57 4.86 -10.06 -9.28
N GLN A 58 5.84 -9.82 -8.39
CA GLN A 58 5.64 -9.92 -6.94
C GLN A 58 4.57 -8.95 -6.43
N ILE A 59 4.46 -7.75 -7.01
CA ILE A 59 3.40 -6.79 -6.67
C ILE A 59 2.03 -7.32 -7.08
N ARG A 60 1.91 -8.00 -8.23
CA ARG A 60 0.66 -8.62 -8.67
C ARG A 60 0.24 -9.76 -7.75
N GLU A 61 1.19 -10.59 -7.32
CA GLU A 61 0.94 -11.66 -6.35
C GLU A 61 0.53 -11.12 -4.97
N LEU A 62 1.17 -10.04 -4.51
CA LEU A 62 0.76 -9.35 -3.29
C LEU A 62 -0.65 -8.76 -3.42
N ALA A 63 -0.98 -8.15 -4.55
CA ALA A 63 -2.32 -7.59 -4.78
C ALA A 63 -3.42 -8.67 -4.77
N ALA A 64 -3.09 -9.90 -5.14
CA ALA A 64 -3.99 -11.05 -5.07
C ALA A 64 -4.09 -11.67 -3.66
N THR A 65 -3.25 -11.25 -2.71
CA THR A 65 -3.22 -11.83 -1.35
C THR A 65 -4.35 -11.26 -0.49
N PRO A 66 -5.27 -12.10 0.02
CA PRO A 66 -6.31 -11.65 0.94
C PRO A 66 -5.67 -11.18 2.25
N GLY A 67 -5.99 -9.94 2.64
CA GLY A 67 -5.41 -9.27 3.81
C GLY A 67 -4.57 -8.05 3.49
N ILE A 68 -4.16 -7.88 2.22
CA ILE A 68 -3.51 -6.64 1.76
C ILE A 68 -4.60 -5.65 1.34
N GLN A 69 -4.80 -4.60 2.15
CA GLN A 69 -5.81 -3.58 1.85
C GLN A 69 -5.39 -2.62 0.74
N ALA A 70 -4.10 -2.24 0.70
CA ALA A 70 -3.60 -1.27 -0.26
C ALA A 70 -2.11 -1.47 -0.52
N ILE A 71 -1.70 -1.31 -1.78
CA ILE A 71 -0.29 -1.24 -2.19
C ILE A 71 -0.03 0.16 -2.71
N ARG A 72 0.98 0.83 -2.16
CA ARG A 72 1.35 2.20 -2.56
C ARG A 72 2.81 2.25 -2.97
N LEU A 73 3.06 2.76 -4.17
CA LEU A 73 4.42 3.06 -4.62
C LEU A 73 5.02 4.16 -3.73
N ASN A 74 6.29 3.96 -3.34
CA ASN A 74 7.06 4.95 -2.60
C ASN A 74 7.07 6.27 -3.37
N ARG A 75 6.88 7.39 -2.67
CA ARG A 75 6.78 8.74 -3.27
C ARG A 75 7.98 9.06 -4.18
N ARG A 76 9.19 8.59 -3.82
CA ARG A 76 10.39 8.78 -4.66
C ARG A 76 10.27 8.12 -6.03
N HIS A 77 9.57 6.99 -6.12
CA HIS A 77 9.36 6.26 -7.38
C HIS A 77 8.18 6.82 -8.19
N ARG A 78 7.41 7.75 -7.61
CA ARG A 78 6.31 8.42 -8.30
C ARG A 78 6.81 9.53 -9.24
N ASN A 79 8.00 10.05 -8.98
CA ASN A 79 8.59 11.15 -9.76
C ASN A 79 9.36 10.68 -11.01
N ILE A 80 9.92 9.47 -11.01
CA ILE A 80 10.65 8.92 -12.17
C ILE A 80 9.76 8.67 -13.39
N ARG A 81 8.47 8.32 -13.21
CA ARG A 81 7.52 8.20 -14.34
C ARG A 81 7.19 9.53 -15.01
N LYS A 82 7.39 10.66 -14.34
CA LYS A 82 7.19 11.98 -14.96
C LYS A 82 8.40 12.42 -15.78
N SER A 83 9.58 11.90 -15.45
CA SER A 83 10.84 12.24 -16.11
C SER A 83 11.05 11.45 -17.41
N ASP A 84 10.43 10.28 -17.55
CA ASP A 84 10.55 9.42 -18.74
C ASP A 84 9.61 9.84 -19.90
N THR A 85 8.59 10.66 -19.62
CA THR A 85 7.72 11.24 -20.67
C THR A 85 8.34 12.48 -21.34
N LEU A 86 9.59 12.81 -21.04
CA LEU A 86 10.30 13.96 -21.62
C LEU A 86 11.72 13.59 -22.04
N ALA A 87 11.84 12.75 -23.07
CA ALA A 87 12.98 12.77 -24.00
C ALA A 87 12.66 11.90 -25.25
N PRO A 88 13.21 12.18 -26.46
CA PRO A 88 13.79 13.41 -26.99
C PRO A 88 13.14 13.79 -28.35
N GLU A 89 12.74 15.05 -28.57
CA GLU A 89 12.57 15.55 -29.94
C GLU A 89 13.95 15.76 -30.56
N GLY A 90 14.53 14.67 -31.04
CA GLY A 90 15.71 14.68 -31.88
C GLY A 90 15.36 14.15 -33.26
N LEU A 91 15.48 15.04 -34.25
CA LEU A 91 15.90 14.75 -35.63
C LEU A 91 14.79 14.53 -36.69
N GLU A 92 14.43 15.60 -37.39
CA GLU A 92 14.30 15.52 -38.85
C GLU A 92 15.36 16.41 -39.53
N ARG A 93 16.33 15.72 -40.14
CA ARG A 93 17.20 16.23 -41.19
C ARG A 93 16.39 16.38 -42.48
N LYS A 94 16.53 17.50 -43.20
CA LYS A 94 16.44 17.72 -44.68
C LYS A 94 16.23 19.23 -44.89
N LYS A 95 16.81 19.97 -45.83
CA LYS A 95 17.62 19.76 -47.05
C LYS A 95 18.31 21.13 -47.30
N ALA A 96 19.57 21.14 -47.72
CA ALA A 96 20.00 21.56 -49.07
C ALA A 96 19.48 22.95 -49.48
#